data_AF-T0TIQ3-F1
#
_entry.id   AF-T0TIQ3-F1
#
_cell.length_a   1.000
_cell.length_b   1.000
_cell.length_c   1.000
_cell.angle_alpha   90.00
_cell.angle_beta   90.00
_cell.angle_gamma   90.00
#
_symmetry.space_group_name_H-M   'P 1'
#
loop_
_entity.id
_entity.type
_entity.pdbx_description
1 polymer ?
#
loop_
_entity_poly.entity_id
_entity_poly.type
_entity_poly.pdbx_seq_one_letter_code
_entity_poly.pdbx_strand_id
1 'polypeptide(L)'
;MNLTNTKHEDIFKRVYAFKLTILILGIAIFCLATYSYLADNLVLLCCCAVLMYFLLALKIYANYLITSQMREILFTLTELDKYQKYFEYAYRHTFKQDKKAVLQESYLADAQYHYFRGEFDQSLQSLNEINIKKARWKRRKVLLTSLSYYRILNKINQKDFADFEDSLALYRKMKGKNVPERSAKLLAIYRVVSGQSTDYFERIAPKYKLYQIEAKYYDGLSYLNQSQPEEAKACFQEIVNENPDLFYVKEAKKYLEELA
;
A
#
# COMPACT_ATOMS: atom_id res chain seq x y z
N MET A 1 -10.53 16.60 7.23
CA MET A 1 -10.91 16.71 5.81
C MET A 1 -11.43 15.35 5.38
N ASN A 2 -12.75 15.14 5.41
CA ASN A 2 -13.36 13.87 5.06
C ASN A 2 -13.51 13.83 3.53
N LEU A 3 -12.67 13.04 2.86
CA LEU A 3 -12.45 13.07 1.41
C LEU A 3 -13.22 11.98 0.65
N THR A 4 -14.02 11.18 1.36
CA THR A 4 -14.72 10.00 0.84
C THR A 4 -15.81 10.35 -0.17
N ASN A 5 -16.32 11.59 -0.19
CA ASN A 5 -17.48 12.01 -0.99
C ASN A 5 -17.15 13.00 -2.14
N THR A 6 -15.87 13.20 -2.45
CA THR A 6 -15.43 14.14 -3.51
C THR A 6 -15.00 13.41 -4.78
N LYS A 7 -15.33 13.96 -5.96
CA LYS A 7 -14.88 13.43 -7.27
C LYS A 7 -13.36 13.22 -7.26
N HIS A 8 -12.91 12.15 -7.90
CA HIS A 8 -11.53 11.64 -7.88
C HIS A 8 -10.46 12.74 -8.03
N GLU A 9 -10.63 13.64 -8.99
CA GLU A 9 -9.68 14.72 -9.26
C GLU A 9 -9.59 15.77 -8.15
N ASP A 10 -10.67 16.00 -7.40
CA ASP A 10 -10.74 17.09 -6.43
C ASP A 10 -9.88 16.81 -5.20
N ILE A 11 -9.80 15.54 -4.78
CA ILE A 11 -8.94 15.11 -3.68
C ILE A 11 -7.47 15.37 -4.03
N PHE A 12 -7.09 15.01 -5.25
CA PHE A 12 -5.70 15.12 -5.73
C PHE A 12 -5.28 16.57 -5.92
N LYS A 13 -6.15 17.39 -6.52
CA LYS A 13 -5.93 18.83 -6.70
C LYS A 13 -5.83 19.54 -5.34
N ARG A 14 -6.70 19.22 -4.38
CA ARG A 14 -6.65 19.84 -3.04
C ARG A 14 -5.38 19.46 -2.27
N VAL A 15 -4.95 18.20 -2.31
CA VAL A 15 -3.70 17.75 -1.67
C VAL A 15 -2.49 18.47 -2.28
N TYR A 16 -2.48 18.61 -3.62
CA TYR A 16 -1.42 19.32 -4.31
C TYR A 16 -1.41 20.81 -3.97
N ALA A 17 -2.57 21.47 -4.07
CA ALA A 17 -2.74 22.87 -3.72
C ALA A 17 -2.27 23.14 -2.29
N PHE A 18 -2.62 22.28 -1.34
CA PHE A 18 -2.18 22.41 0.04
C PHE A 18 -0.65 22.33 0.21
N LYS A 19 0.01 21.39 -0.49
CA LYS A 19 1.49 21.31 -0.49
C LYS A 19 2.13 22.55 -1.11
N LEU A 20 1.53 23.07 -2.19
CA LEU A 20 1.98 24.28 -2.86
C LEU A 20 1.84 25.51 -1.94
N THR A 21 0.73 25.64 -1.22
CA THR A 21 0.51 26.73 -0.25
C THR A 21 1.57 26.71 0.86
N ILE A 22 1.87 25.53 1.44
CA ILE A 22 2.92 25.40 2.46
C ILE A 22 4.29 25.82 1.91
N LEU A 23 4.58 25.48 0.64
CA LEU A 23 5.83 25.88 -0.01
C LEU A 23 5.94 27.40 -0.19
N ILE A 24 4.87 28.04 -0.70
CA ILE A 24 4.85 29.49 -0.93
C ILE A 24 5.01 30.25 0.39
N LEU A 25 4.29 29.84 1.44
CA LEU A 25 4.42 30.41 2.77
C LEU A 25 5.84 30.25 3.32
N GLY A 26 6.46 29.08 3.11
CA GLY A 26 7.85 28.83 3.51
C GLY A 26 8.85 29.77 2.82
N ILE A 27 8.66 30.05 1.52
CA ILE A 27 9.50 31.00 0.78
C ILE A 27 9.30 32.42 1.32
N ALA A 28 8.06 32.84 1.55
CA ALA A 28 7.76 34.17 2.09
C ALA A 28 8.40 34.38 3.47
N ILE A 29 8.30 33.40 4.37
CA ILE A 29 8.93 33.45 5.69
C ILE A 29 10.46 33.46 5.57
N PHE A 30 11.04 32.74 4.63
CA PHE A 30 12.48 32.78 4.37
C PHE A 30 12.95 34.18 3.95
N CYS A 31 12.23 34.84 3.03
CA CYS A 31 12.52 36.21 2.63
C CYS A 31 12.36 37.22 3.79
N LEU A 32 11.35 37.03 4.66
CA LEU A 32 11.19 37.85 5.85
C LEU A 32 12.32 37.62 6.86
N ALA A 33 12.77 36.38 7.03
CA ALA A 33 13.89 36.05 7.91
C ALA A 33 15.20 36.67 7.42
N THR A 34 15.47 36.66 6.11
CA THR A 34 16.68 37.29 5.55
C THR A 34 16.64 38.81 5.70
N TYR A 35 15.50 39.44 5.46
CA TYR A 35 15.32 40.88 5.73
C TYR A 35 15.54 41.20 7.22
N SER A 36 14.92 40.42 8.11
CA SER A 36 15.03 40.60 9.56
C SER A 36 16.47 40.48 10.06
N TYR A 37 17.25 39.57 9.47
CA TYR A 37 18.67 39.41 9.77
C TYR A 37 19.50 40.62 9.31
N LEU A 38 19.24 41.14 8.11
CA LEU A 38 19.94 42.32 7.58
C LEU A 38 19.58 43.62 8.32
N ALA A 39 18.38 43.69 8.91
CA ALA A 39 17.89 44.82 9.67
C ALA A 39 18.19 44.75 11.19
N ASP A 40 19.00 43.77 11.64
CA ASP A 40 19.30 43.49 13.05
C ASP A 40 18.06 43.35 13.96
N ASN A 41 16.93 42.92 13.40
CA ASN A 41 15.68 42.74 14.15
C ASN A 41 15.57 41.30 14.67
N LEU A 42 16.11 41.05 15.86
CA LEU A 42 16.12 39.71 16.47
C LEU A 42 14.73 39.18 16.78
N VAL A 43 13.78 40.04 17.16
CA VAL A 43 12.42 39.62 17.52
C VAL A 43 11.70 39.03 16.31
N LEU A 44 11.73 39.73 15.17
CA LEU A 44 11.11 39.26 13.93
C LEU A 44 11.80 37.99 13.40
N LEU A 45 13.12 37.86 13.57
CA LEU A 45 13.87 36.66 13.18
C LEU A 45 13.42 35.44 14.00
N CYS A 46 13.27 35.60 15.31
CA CYS A 46 12.74 34.56 16.20
C CYS A 46 11.30 34.17 15.81
N CYS A 47 10.43 35.14 15.50
CA CYS A 47 9.08 34.86 15.00
C CYS A 47 9.10 34.05 13.69
N CYS A 48 9.97 34.41 12.74
CA CYS A 48 10.13 33.67 11.48
C CYS A 48 10.59 32.23 11.74
N ALA A 49 11.53 32.03 12.67
CA ALA A 49 11.99 30.69 13.04
C ALA A 49 10.85 29.82 13.61
N VAL A 50 10.03 30.36 14.51
CA VAL A 50 8.86 29.67 15.08
C VAL A 50 7.86 29.29 13.97
N LEU A 51 7.56 30.21 13.06
CA LEU A 51 6.67 29.95 11.93
C LEU A 51 7.22 28.87 10.99
N MET A 52 8.53 28.83 10.77
CA MET A 52 9.16 27.76 9.98
C MET A 52 9.01 26.38 10.63
N TYR A 53 9.18 26.29 11.95
CA TYR A 53 8.92 25.03 12.68
C TYR A 53 7.46 24.61 12.60
N PHE A 54 6.53 25.57 12.72
CA PHE A 54 5.10 25.31 12.56
C PHE A 54 4.78 24.77 11.15
N LEU A 55 5.30 25.40 10.09
CA LEU A 55 5.13 24.91 8.71
C LEU A 55 5.71 23.51 8.50
N LEU A 56 6.86 23.20 9.12
CA LEU A 56 7.45 21.87 9.08
C LEU A 56 6.55 20.82 9.74
N ALA A 57 5.99 21.13 10.92
CA ALA A 57 5.03 20.26 11.59
C ALA A 57 3.77 20.03 10.73
N LEU A 58 3.26 21.10 10.11
CA LEU A 58 2.12 21.05 9.19
C LEU A 58 2.39 20.16 7.98
N LYS A 59 3.59 20.25 7.39
CA LYS A 59 4.04 19.38 6.28
C LYS A 59 4.12 17.91 6.69
N ILE A 60 4.60 17.61 7.90
CA ILE A 60 4.66 16.24 8.43
C ILE A 60 3.25 15.69 8.61
N TYR A 61 2.37 16.46 9.26
CA TYR A 61 0.97 16.09 9.46
C TYR A 61 0.22 15.87 8.14
N ALA A 62 0.44 16.74 7.15
CA ALA A 62 -0.10 16.60 5.80
C ALA A 62 0.25 15.25 5.17
N ASN A 63 1.54 14.87 5.20
CA ASN A 63 2.00 13.62 4.62
C ASN A 63 1.45 12.40 5.38
N TYR A 64 1.30 12.52 6.71
CA TYR A 64 0.66 11.48 7.52
C TYR A 64 -0.80 11.27 7.09
N LEU A 65 -1.59 12.35 6.98
CA LEU A 65 -2.99 12.29 6.54
C LEU A 65 -3.13 11.64 5.17
N ILE A 66 -2.34 12.09 4.19
CA ILE A 66 -2.36 11.53 2.83
C ILE A 66 -2.04 10.03 2.85
N THR A 67 -1.00 9.63 3.58
CA THR A 67 -0.63 8.22 3.69
C THR A 67 -1.75 7.41 4.35
N SER A 68 -2.44 7.97 5.34
CA SER A 68 -3.59 7.31 5.98
C SER A 68 -4.76 7.15 5.03
N GLN A 69 -5.10 8.19 4.28
CA GLN A 69 -6.17 8.15 3.27
C GLN A 69 -5.87 7.12 2.19
N MET A 70 -4.62 7.01 1.70
CA MET A 70 -4.27 6.00 0.71
C MET A 70 -4.41 4.57 1.25
N ARG A 71 -4.10 4.34 2.54
CA ARG A 71 -4.36 3.05 3.18
C ARG A 71 -5.86 2.77 3.30
N GLU A 72 -6.65 3.78 3.62
CA GLU A 72 -8.10 3.66 3.75
C GLU A 72 -8.76 3.34 2.41
N ILE A 73 -8.39 4.05 1.34
CA ILE A 73 -8.88 3.80 -0.04
C ILE A 73 -8.58 2.36 -0.46
N LEU A 74 -7.34 1.90 -0.28
CA LEU A 74 -6.94 0.55 -0.70
C LEU A 74 -7.53 -0.54 0.20
N PHE A 75 -7.32 -0.43 1.52
CA PHE A 75 -7.57 -1.55 2.43
C PHE A 75 -8.97 -1.54 3.05
N THR A 76 -9.63 -0.39 3.15
CA THR A 76 -10.99 -0.29 3.72
C THR A 76 -12.03 -0.19 2.62
N LEU A 77 -11.88 0.78 1.71
CA LEU A 77 -12.85 1.03 0.64
C LEU A 77 -12.69 0.08 -0.54
N THR A 78 -11.56 -0.64 -0.62
CA THR A 78 -11.19 -1.56 -1.71
C THR A 78 -11.24 -0.90 -3.09
N GLU A 79 -11.03 0.41 -3.18
CA GLU A 79 -11.12 1.18 -4.42
C GLU A 79 -9.76 1.21 -5.16
N LEU A 80 -9.44 0.11 -5.83
CA LEU A 80 -8.15 -0.11 -6.51
C LEU A 80 -7.80 0.99 -7.51
N ASP A 81 -8.75 1.39 -8.36
CA ASP A 81 -8.56 2.44 -9.35
C ASP A 81 -8.20 3.79 -8.71
N LYS A 82 -8.88 4.16 -7.61
CA LYS A 82 -8.60 5.42 -6.91
C LYS A 82 -7.20 5.40 -6.31
N TYR A 83 -6.81 4.27 -5.77
CA TYR A 83 -5.50 4.05 -5.20
C TYR A 83 -4.40 4.21 -6.28
N GLN A 84 -4.52 3.52 -7.42
CA GLN A 84 -3.54 3.62 -8.51
C GLN A 84 -3.45 5.04 -9.09
N LYS A 85 -4.60 5.64 -9.43
CA LYS A 85 -4.69 7.00 -10.01
C LYS A 85 -4.04 8.07 -9.13
N TYR A 86 -4.09 7.92 -7.81
CA TYR A 86 -3.38 8.83 -6.90
C TYR A 86 -1.87 8.83 -7.14
N PHE A 87 -1.25 7.66 -7.23
CA PHE A 87 0.20 7.56 -7.39
C PHE A 87 0.64 8.00 -8.79
N GLU A 88 -0.14 7.70 -9.81
CA GLU A 88 0.04 8.22 -11.17
C GLU A 88 -0.01 9.76 -11.19
N TYR A 89 -1.03 10.34 -10.56
CA TYR A 89 -1.16 11.80 -10.43
C TYR A 89 0.01 12.40 -9.65
N ALA A 90 0.39 11.79 -8.53
CA ALA A 90 1.50 12.24 -7.70
C ALA A 90 2.82 12.22 -8.48
N TYR A 91 3.07 11.20 -9.30
CA TYR A 91 4.24 11.14 -10.17
C TYR A 91 4.24 12.25 -11.24
N ARG A 92 3.09 12.48 -11.89
CA ARG A 92 2.95 13.51 -12.93
C ARG A 92 3.19 14.93 -12.42
N HIS A 93 2.72 15.22 -11.21
CA HIS A 93 2.71 16.58 -10.64
C HIS A 93 3.81 16.85 -9.62
N THR A 94 4.67 15.87 -9.30
CA THR A 94 5.79 16.11 -8.39
C THR A 94 6.92 16.89 -9.07
N PHE A 95 7.74 17.56 -8.26
CA PHE A 95 8.92 18.29 -8.75
C PHE A 95 9.95 17.36 -9.40
N LYS A 96 10.68 17.86 -10.42
CA LYS A 96 11.70 17.09 -11.17
C LYS A 96 12.70 16.35 -10.27
N GLN A 97 13.13 16.98 -9.17
CA GLN A 97 14.09 16.41 -8.21
C GLN A 97 13.54 15.18 -7.49
N ASP A 98 12.23 15.16 -7.21
CA ASP A 98 11.55 14.06 -6.52
C ASP A 98 10.98 13.01 -7.47
N LYS A 99 10.91 13.32 -8.77
CA LYS A 99 10.25 12.50 -9.79
C LYS A 99 10.73 11.05 -9.81
N LYS A 100 12.04 10.83 -9.69
CA LYS A 100 12.63 9.49 -9.63
C LYS A 100 12.13 8.68 -8.43
N ALA A 101 12.03 9.31 -7.26
CA ALA A 101 11.61 8.63 -6.04
C ALA A 101 10.10 8.37 -6.00
N VAL A 102 9.29 9.32 -6.48
CA VAL A 102 7.83 9.14 -6.57
C VAL A 102 7.47 8.08 -7.61
N LEU A 103 8.23 7.99 -8.71
CA LEU A 103 8.07 6.93 -9.69
C LEU A 103 8.20 5.53 -9.08
N GLN A 104 9.12 5.33 -8.13
CA GLN A 104 9.28 4.02 -7.47
C GLN A 104 8.07 3.63 -6.62
N GLU A 105 7.42 4.63 -6.00
CA GLU A 105 6.19 4.41 -5.24
C GLU A 105 5.00 4.18 -6.17
N SER A 106 5.00 4.79 -7.37
CA SER A 106 4.00 4.51 -8.42
C SER A 106 4.08 3.08 -8.90
N TYR A 107 5.28 2.59 -9.24
CA TYR A 107 5.45 1.19 -9.64
C TYR A 107 5.01 0.20 -8.56
N LEU A 108 5.23 0.50 -7.28
CA LEU A 108 4.71 -0.33 -6.20
C LEU A 108 3.17 -0.30 -6.17
N ALA A 109 2.56 0.87 -6.36
CA ALA A 109 1.11 0.99 -6.39
C ALA A 109 0.49 0.25 -7.59
N ASP A 110 1.13 0.33 -8.76
CA ASP A 110 0.75 -0.42 -9.96
C ASP A 110 0.86 -1.94 -9.72
N ALA A 111 1.96 -2.39 -9.09
CA ALA A 111 2.11 -3.79 -8.71
C ALA A 111 1.00 -4.27 -7.75
N GLN A 112 0.65 -3.47 -6.75
CA GLN A 112 -0.43 -3.80 -5.82
C GLN A 112 -1.78 -3.84 -6.51
N TYR A 113 -2.05 -2.87 -7.40
CA TYR A 113 -3.25 -2.80 -8.20
C TYR A 113 -3.44 -4.07 -9.04
N HIS A 114 -2.42 -4.46 -9.81
CA HIS A 114 -2.47 -5.65 -10.65
C HIS A 114 -2.55 -6.94 -9.81
N TYR A 115 -1.80 -7.03 -8.70
CA TYR A 115 -1.86 -8.18 -7.79
C TYR A 115 -3.27 -8.44 -7.28
N PHE A 116 -3.94 -7.40 -6.76
CA PHE A 116 -5.28 -7.56 -6.21
C PHE A 116 -6.33 -7.88 -7.28
N ARG A 117 -6.07 -7.57 -8.55
CA ARG A 117 -6.93 -7.95 -9.69
C ARG A 117 -6.68 -9.38 -10.21
N GLY A 118 -5.61 -10.03 -9.76
CA GLY A 118 -5.19 -11.35 -10.22
C GLY A 118 -4.30 -11.30 -11.46
N GLU A 119 -3.85 -10.11 -11.85
CA GLU A 119 -3.01 -9.85 -13.02
C GLU A 119 -1.52 -10.02 -12.62
N PHE A 120 -1.15 -11.23 -12.18
CA PHE A 120 0.14 -11.48 -11.50
C PHE A 120 1.38 -11.15 -12.34
N ASP A 121 1.34 -11.40 -13.66
CA ASP A 121 2.46 -11.06 -14.56
C ASP A 121 2.66 -9.55 -14.69
N GLN A 122 1.57 -8.77 -14.81
CA GLN A 122 1.63 -7.30 -14.87
C GLN A 122 2.12 -6.72 -13.54
N SER A 123 1.72 -7.33 -12.44
CA SER A 123 2.22 -7.00 -11.10
C SER A 123 3.72 -7.26 -10.99
N LEU A 124 4.21 -8.43 -11.42
CA LEU A 124 5.64 -8.74 -11.45
C LEU A 124 6.43 -7.80 -12.36
N GLN A 125 5.90 -7.46 -13.53
CA GLN A 125 6.49 -6.49 -14.44
C GLN A 125 6.67 -5.13 -13.75
N SER A 126 5.64 -4.64 -13.07
CA SER A 126 5.68 -3.39 -12.30
C SER A 126 6.71 -3.45 -11.16
N LEU A 127 6.83 -4.58 -10.47
CA LEU A 127 7.85 -4.79 -9.42
C LEU A 127 9.27 -4.80 -9.99
N ASN A 128 9.47 -5.25 -11.23
CA ASN A 128 10.78 -5.29 -11.88
C ASN A 128 11.29 -3.91 -12.30
N GLU A 129 10.39 -2.96 -12.54
CA GLU A 129 10.74 -1.56 -12.81
C GLU A 129 11.26 -0.81 -11.56
N ILE A 130 11.01 -1.35 -10.36
CA ILE A 130 11.42 -0.72 -9.11
C ILE A 130 12.94 -0.80 -8.93
N ASN A 131 13.58 0.38 -8.93
CA ASN A 131 14.96 0.56 -8.55
C ASN A 131 15.07 1.21 -7.16
N ILE A 132 15.39 0.39 -6.15
CA ILE A 132 15.54 0.82 -4.76
C ILE A 132 16.59 1.93 -4.59
N LYS A 133 17.64 1.98 -5.42
CA LYS A 133 18.66 3.05 -5.34
C LYS A 133 18.06 4.42 -5.71
N LYS A 134 17.05 4.46 -6.59
CA LYS A 134 16.34 5.68 -7.00
C LYS A 134 15.29 6.15 -5.99
N ALA A 135 14.94 5.34 -4.99
CA ALA A 135 13.98 5.71 -3.95
C ALA A 135 14.62 6.62 -2.88
N ARG A 136 13.77 7.43 -2.22
CA ARG A 136 14.16 8.25 -1.06
C ARG A 136 14.79 7.37 0.01
N TRP A 137 15.93 7.79 0.56
CA TRP A 137 16.69 6.99 1.53
C TRP A 137 15.84 6.49 2.71
N LYS A 138 14.99 7.36 3.28
CA LYS A 138 14.06 7.02 4.38
C LYS A 138 13.01 5.96 3.99
N ARG A 139 12.70 5.82 2.70
CA ARG A 139 11.70 4.90 2.15
C ARG A 139 12.29 3.62 1.58
N ARG A 140 13.59 3.58 1.26
CA ARG A 140 14.25 2.41 0.65
C ARG A 140 13.95 1.10 1.36
N LYS A 141 14.02 1.12 2.70
CA LYS A 141 13.75 -0.06 3.52
C LYS A 141 12.31 -0.56 3.39
N VAL A 142 11.34 0.35 3.45
CA VAL A 142 9.90 0.03 3.34
C VAL A 142 9.55 -0.43 1.94
N LEU A 143 10.14 0.21 0.92
CA LEU A 143 9.95 -0.15 -0.47
C LEU A 143 10.56 -1.53 -0.76
N LEU A 144 11.77 -1.81 -0.28
CA LEU A 144 12.42 -3.10 -0.44
C LEU A 144 11.61 -4.23 0.21
N THR A 145 11.16 -4.04 1.45
CA THR A 145 10.32 -5.05 2.11
C THR A 145 8.96 -5.24 1.43
N SER A 146 8.38 -4.18 0.84
CA SER A 146 7.12 -4.31 0.10
C SER A 146 7.33 -5.01 -1.24
N LEU A 147 8.39 -4.66 -1.98
CA LEU A 147 8.79 -5.31 -3.22
C LEU A 147 8.99 -6.82 -3.02
N SER A 148 9.79 -7.21 -2.03
CA SER A 148 10.04 -8.63 -1.76
C SER A 148 8.78 -9.37 -1.32
N TYR A 149 7.94 -8.73 -0.50
CA TYR A 149 6.66 -9.31 -0.07
C TYR A 149 5.74 -9.61 -1.27
N TYR A 150 5.51 -8.62 -2.14
CA TYR A 150 4.64 -8.82 -3.29
C TYR A 150 5.24 -9.76 -4.33
N ARG A 151 6.56 -9.78 -4.54
CA ARG A 151 7.18 -10.78 -5.44
C ARG A 151 6.88 -12.21 -4.99
N ILE A 152 7.03 -12.50 -3.70
CA ILE A 152 6.73 -13.82 -3.15
C ILE A 152 5.23 -14.12 -3.31
N LEU A 153 4.34 -13.17 -3.00
CA LEU A 153 2.89 -13.35 -3.16
C LEU A 153 2.48 -13.69 -4.60
N ASN A 154 3.04 -12.98 -5.59
CA ASN A 154 2.73 -13.24 -6.99
C ASN A 154 3.14 -14.67 -7.38
N LYS A 155 4.38 -15.07 -7.06
CA LYS A 155 4.88 -16.43 -7.32
C LYS A 155 4.01 -17.51 -6.68
N ILE A 156 3.64 -17.34 -5.40
CA ILE A 156 2.75 -18.29 -4.71
C ILE A 156 1.44 -18.45 -5.47
N ASN A 157 0.79 -17.33 -5.85
CA ASN A 157 -0.51 -17.38 -6.53
C ASN A 157 -0.41 -17.89 -7.98
N GLN A 158 0.78 -17.83 -8.59
CA GLN A 158 1.07 -18.50 -9.88
C GLN A 158 1.46 -19.98 -9.73
N LYS A 159 1.48 -20.50 -8.50
CA LYS A 159 1.95 -21.86 -8.16
C LYS A 159 3.41 -22.12 -8.56
N ASP A 160 4.23 -21.06 -8.63
CA ASP A 160 5.68 -21.16 -8.76
C ASP A 160 6.32 -21.17 -7.36
N PHE A 161 6.79 -22.35 -6.93
CA PHE A 161 7.35 -22.56 -5.60
C PHE A 161 8.85 -22.85 -5.58
N ALA A 162 9.51 -22.85 -6.76
CA ALA A 162 10.88 -23.34 -6.91
C ALA A 162 11.89 -22.71 -5.94
N ASP A 163 11.70 -21.42 -5.63
CA ASP A 163 12.56 -20.59 -4.81
C ASP A 163 11.82 -20.00 -3.59
N PHE A 164 10.70 -20.61 -3.17
CA PHE A 164 9.88 -20.10 -2.06
C PHE A 164 10.63 -20.06 -0.72
N GLU A 165 11.25 -21.17 -0.32
CA GLU A 165 11.95 -21.27 0.98
C GLU A 165 13.12 -20.29 1.06
N ASP A 166 13.92 -20.18 -0.01
CA ASP A 166 15.02 -19.22 -0.10
C ASP A 166 14.50 -17.78 -0.05
N SER A 167 13.45 -17.46 -0.80
CA SER A 167 12.83 -16.14 -0.82
C SER A 167 12.26 -15.76 0.55
N LEU A 168 11.61 -16.71 1.24
CA LEU A 168 11.07 -16.51 2.58
C LEU A 168 12.19 -16.34 3.62
N ALA A 169 13.27 -17.11 3.54
CA ALA A 169 14.43 -16.98 4.40
C ALA A 169 15.11 -15.60 4.24
N LEU A 170 15.26 -15.13 3.00
CA LEU A 170 15.74 -13.78 2.70
C LEU A 170 14.80 -12.70 3.25
N TYR A 171 13.49 -12.89 3.09
CA TYR A 171 12.48 -11.97 3.63
C TYR A 171 12.55 -11.85 5.15
N ARG A 172 12.67 -12.99 5.87
CA ARG A 172 12.79 -13.02 7.34
C ARG A 172 14.02 -12.31 7.88
N LYS A 173 15.12 -12.28 7.10
CA LYS A 173 16.34 -11.53 7.45
C LYS A 173 16.19 -10.02 7.28
N MET A 174 15.14 -9.54 6.61
CA MET A 174 14.92 -8.11 6.43
C MET A 174 14.52 -7.44 7.74
N LYS A 175 14.98 -6.19 7.94
CA LYS A 175 14.57 -5.40 9.10
C LYS A 175 13.17 -4.80 8.85
N GLY A 176 12.26 -4.90 9.82
CA GLY A 176 10.99 -4.18 9.78
C GLY A 176 9.98 -4.73 10.78
N LYS A 177 9.20 -3.86 11.42
CA LYS A 177 8.23 -4.27 12.46
C LYS A 177 7.16 -5.26 11.98
N ASN A 178 6.79 -5.20 10.70
CA ASN A 178 5.77 -6.09 10.12
C ASN A 178 6.37 -7.33 9.44
N VAL A 179 7.71 -7.50 9.43
CA VAL A 179 8.37 -8.64 8.76
C VAL A 179 7.97 -9.97 9.40
N PRO A 180 7.95 -10.12 10.74
CA PRO A 180 7.53 -11.39 11.36
C PRO A 180 6.10 -11.78 10.97
N GLU A 181 5.14 -10.87 11.17
CA GLU A 181 3.73 -11.08 10.82
C GLU A 181 3.53 -11.42 9.33
N ARG A 182 4.14 -10.64 8.43
CA ARG A 182 4.07 -10.89 6.98
C ARG A 182 4.72 -12.20 6.58
N SER A 183 5.81 -12.60 7.23
CA SER A 183 6.47 -13.88 6.93
C SER A 183 5.63 -15.08 7.36
N ALA A 184 4.91 -14.98 8.48
CA ALA A 184 3.94 -16.00 8.91
C ALA A 184 2.78 -16.09 7.92
N LYS A 185 2.27 -14.94 7.48
CA LYS A 185 1.23 -14.87 6.45
C LYS A 185 1.68 -15.48 5.12
N LEU A 186 2.88 -15.14 4.63
CA LEU A 186 3.43 -15.74 3.39
C LEU A 186 3.50 -17.26 3.48
N LEU A 187 3.95 -17.80 4.63
CA LEU A 187 3.99 -19.24 4.86
C LEU A 187 2.60 -19.87 4.88
N ALA A 188 1.62 -19.22 5.52
CA ALA A 188 0.24 -19.69 5.56
C ALA A 188 -0.40 -19.71 4.16
N ILE A 189 -0.22 -18.63 3.38
CA ILE A 189 -0.70 -18.57 1.99
C ILE A 189 -0.05 -19.69 1.16
N TYR A 190 1.26 -19.87 1.27
CA TYR A 190 1.98 -20.94 0.57
C TYR A 190 1.43 -22.33 0.90
N ARG A 191 1.23 -22.64 2.19
CA ARG A 191 0.63 -23.91 2.62
C ARG A 191 -0.73 -24.14 1.97
N VAL A 192 -1.61 -23.15 2.05
CA VAL A 192 -2.96 -23.25 1.47
C VAL A 192 -2.92 -23.45 -0.05
N VAL A 193 -2.14 -22.66 -0.77
CA VAL A 193 -2.08 -22.74 -2.23
C VAL A 193 -1.35 -24.01 -2.73
N SER A 194 -0.48 -24.59 -1.90
CA SER A 194 0.17 -25.89 -2.18
C SER A 194 -0.69 -27.11 -1.79
N GLY A 195 -1.92 -26.92 -1.31
CA GLY A 195 -2.84 -28.01 -0.95
C GLY A 195 -2.78 -28.46 0.52
N GLN A 196 -2.03 -27.76 1.37
CA GLN A 196 -2.01 -28.00 2.82
C GLN A 196 -3.04 -27.12 3.53
N SER A 197 -3.57 -27.59 4.65
CA SER A 197 -4.44 -26.77 5.49
C SER A 197 -3.65 -25.92 6.48
N THR A 198 -4.26 -24.85 6.96
CA THR A 198 -3.75 -24.00 8.04
C THR A 198 -4.90 -23.33 8.78
N ASP A 199 -4.71 -23.12 10.07
CA ASP A 199 -5.62 -22.37 10.96
C ASP A 199 -5.18 -20.89 11.15
N TYR A 200 -4.23 -20.42 10.33
CA TYR A 200 -3.65 -19.09 10.48
C TYR A 200 -4.69 -17.99 10.26
N PHE A 201 -5.54 -18.14 9.25
CA PHE A 201 -6.49 -17.09 8.84
C PHE A 201 -7.71 -17.03 9.78
N GLU A 202 -8.16 -18.16 10.31
CA GLU A 202 -9.14 -18.24 11.39
C GLU A 202 -8.73 -17.49 12.67
N ARG A 203 -7.43 -17.52 13.00
CA ARG A 203 -6.89 -16.96 14.26
C ARG A 203 -6.59 -15.46 14.19
N ILE A 204 -6.60 -14.87 13.00
CA ILE A 204 -6.35 -13.44 12.83
C ILE A 204 -7.67 -12.68 12.74
N ALA A 205 -7.69 -11.47 13.29
CA ALA A 205 -8.80 -10.53 13.14
C ALA A 205 -8.29 -9.25 12.44
N PRO A 206 -8.17 -9.26 11.10
CA PRO A 206 -7.63 -8.11 10.38
C PRO A 206 -8.54 -6.89 10.55
N LYS A 207 -7.93 -5.73 10.81
CA LYS A 207 -8.66 -4.46 10.95
C LYS A 207 -9.31 -3.99 9.64
N TYR A 208 -8.69 -4.27 8.51
CA TYR A 208 -9.07 -3.71 7.21
C TYR A 208 -9.86 -4.70 6.38
N LYS A 209 -10.89 -4.20 5.68
CA LYS A 209 -11.81 -4.99 4.85
C LYS A 209 -11.09 -5.88 3.83
N LEU A 210 -10.13 -5.34 3.09
CA LEU A 210 -9.37 -6.10 2.10
C LEU A 210 -8.67 -7.33 2.71
N TYR A 211 -8.13 -7.18 3.91
CA TYR A 211 -7.47 -8.30 4.59
C TYR A 211 -8.46 -9.29 5.21
N GLN A 212 -9.67 -8.87 5.53
CA GLN A 212 -10.75 -9.77 5.95
C GLN A 212 -11.21 -10.63 4.76
N ILE A 213 -11.40 -10.02 3.59
CA ILE A 213 -11.72 -10.73 2.35
C ILE A 213 -10.62 -11.73 2.00
N GLU A 214 -9.36 -11.29 2.05
CA GLU A 214 -8.22 -12.17 1.81
C GLU A 214 -8.14 -13.34 2.81
N ALA A 215 -8.35 -13.07 4.11
CA ALA A 215 -8.35 -14.12 5.13
C ALA A 215 -9.46 -15.15 4.87
N LYS A 216 -10.69 -14.68 4.63
CA LYS A 216 -11.84 -15.54 4.33
C LYS A 216 -11.64 -16.38 3.06
N TYR A 217 -11.03 -15.81 2.03
CA TYR A 217 -10.69 -16.55 0.83
C TYR A 217 -9.72 -17.71 1.12
N TYR A 218 -8.64 -17.45 1.87
CA TYR A 218 -7.69 -18.50 2.21
C TYR A 218 -8.20 -19.49 3.27
N ASP A 219 -9.10 -19.08 4.16
CA ASP A 219 -9.84 -20.02 5.04
C ASP A 219 -10.69 -20.98 4.20
N GLY A 220 -11.43 -20.47 3.21
CA GLY A 220 -12.22 -21.30 2.30
C GLY A 220 -11.36 -22.33 1.57
N LEU A 221 -10.21 -21.91 1.03
CA LEU A 221 -9.24 -22.83 0.43
C LEU A 221 -8.66 -23.84 1.43
N SER A 222 -8.39 -23.41 2.66
CA SER A 222 -7.90 -24.29 3.73
C SER A 222 -8.92 -25.38 4.08
N TYR A 223 -10.22 -25.05 4.10
CA TYR A 223 -11.30 -26.03 4.30
C TYR A 223 -11.42 -27.01 3.12
N LEU A 224 -11.27 -26.54 1.88
CA LEU A 224 -11.20 -27.46 0.73
C LEU A 224 -10.04 -28.45 0.86
N ASN A 225 -8.87 -27.99 1.28
CA ASN A 225 -7.71 -28.86 1.53
C ASN A 225 -7.95 -29.87 2.68
N GLN A 226 -8.92 -29.62 3.57
CA GLN A 226 -9.36 -30.53 4.63
C GLN A 226 -10.54 -31.42 4.22
N SER A 227 -11.00 -31.36 2.97
CA SER A 227 -12.22 -32.02 2.51
C SER A 227 -13.47 -31.59 3.29
N GLN A 228 -13.56 -30.30 3.62
CA GLN A 228 -14.67 -29.64 4.31
C GLN A 228 -15.40 -28.66 3.37
N PRO A 229 -16.19 -29.15 2.41
CA PRO A 229 -16.77 -28.32 1.35
C PRO A 229 -17.86 -27.36 1.84
N GLU A 230 -18.62 -27.71 2.88
CA GLU A 230 -19.68 -26.86 3.42
C GLU A 230 -19.11 -25.62 4.14
N GLU A 231 -18.05 -25.82 4.93
CA GLU A 231 -17.31 -24.75 5.59
C GLU A 231 -16.60 -23.84 4.57
N ALA A 232 -16.04 -24.43 3.51
CA ALA A 232 -15.46 -23.68 2.40
C ALA A 232 -16.51 -22.81 1.69
N LYS A 233 -17.68 -23.39 1.38
CA LYS A 233 -18.81 -22.70 0.75
C LYS A 233 -19.28 -21.52 1.60
N ALA A 234 -19.40 -21.69 2.91
CA ALA A 234 -19.74 -20.60 3.83
C ALA A 234 -18.73 -19.44 3.73
N CYS A 235 -17.43 -19.74 3.72
CA CYS A 235 -16.38 -18.72 3.60
C CYS A 235 -16.46 -17.95 2.29
N PHE A 236 -16.66 -18.64 1.16
CA PHE A 236 -16.76 -17.98 -0.15
C PHE A 236 -18.05 -17.15 -0.28
N GLN A 237 -19.16 -17.62 0.28
CA GLN A 237 -20.44 -16.91 0.25
C GLN A 237 -20.37 -15.57 0.97
N GLU A 238 -19.58 -15.46 2.05
CA GLU A 238 -19.38 -14.21 2.78
C GLU A 238 -18.70 -13.11 1.93
N ILE A 239 -17.85 -13.48 0.96
CA ILE A 239 -17.06 -12.52 0.18
C ILE A 239 -17.56 -12.32 -1.25
N VAL A 240 -18.51 -13.12 -1.73
CA VAL A 240 -18.95 -13.13 -3.14
C VAL A 240 -19.54 -11.80 -3.63
N ASN A 241 -20.10 -11.02 -2.71
CA ASN A 241 -20.74 -9.72 -2.96
C ASN A 241 -19.80 -8.52 -2.73
N GLU A 242 -18.54 -8.78 -2.42
CA GLU A 242 -17.52 -7.74 -2.26
C GLU A 242 -17.04 -7.19 -3.61
N ASN A 243 -16.04 -6.30 -3.61
CA ASN A 243 -15.55 -5.68 -4.85
C ASN A 243 -15.22 -6.75 -5.91
N PRO A 244 -15.94 -6.79 -7.05
CA PRO A 244 -15.79 -7.82 -8.08
C PRO A 244 -14.46 -7.75 -8.84
N ASP A 245 -13.71 -6.65 -8.75
CA ASP A 245 -12.40 -6.53 -9.36
C ASP A 245 -11.33 -7.36 -8.62
N LEU A 246 -11.56 -7.67 -7.34
CA LEU A 246 -10.64 -8.46 -6.53
C LEU A 246 -10.59 -9.91 -6.99
N PHE A 247 -9.40 -10.46 -7.19
CA PHE A 247 -9.25 -11.85 -7.59
C PHE A 247 -9.80 -12.82 -6.54
N TYR A 248 -9.66 -12.50 -5.25
CA TYR A 248 -10.26 -13.29 -4.16
C TYR A 248 -11.77 -13.50 -4.36
N VAL A 249 -12.47 -12.45 -4.80
CA VAL A 249 -13.93 -12.49 -5.04
C VAL A 249 -14.24 -13.24 -6.34
N LYS A 250 -13.46 -13.04 -7.40
CA LYS A 250 -13.62 -13.75 -8.67
C LYS A 250 -13.41 -15.26 -8.50
N GLU A 251 -12.36 -15.66 -7.79
CA GLU A 251 -12.06 -17.07 -7.54
C GLU A 251 -13.09 -17.69 -6.58
N ALA A 252 -13.52 -16.98 -5.53
CA ALA A 252 -14.58 -17.45 -4.65
C ALA A 252 -15.89 -17.75 -5.41
N LYS A 253 -16.26 -16.94 -6.40
CA LYS A 253 -17.41 -17.21 -7.29
C LYS A 253 -17.25 -18.53 -8.04
N LYS A 254 -16.08 -18.78 -8.63
CA LYS A 254 -15.79 -20.03 -9.34
C LYS A 254 -15.91 -21.24 -8.41
N TYR A 255 -15.34 -21.15 -7.21
CA TYR A 255 -15.46 -22.24 -6.23
C TYR A 255 -16.90 -22.49 -5.80
N LEU A 256 -17.72 -21.45 -5.65
CA LEU A 256 -19.14 -21.64 -5.35
C LEU A 256 -19.91 -22.33 -6.48
N GLU A 257 -19.54 -22.09 -7.74
CA GLU A 257 -20.11 -22.78 -8.90
C GLU A 257 -19.66 -24.25 -8.97
N GLU A 258 -18.43 -24.56 -8.58
CA GLU A 258 -17.89 -25.93 -8.53
C GLU A 258 -18.44 -26.76 -7.35
N LEU A 259 -18.81 -26.10 -6.25
CA LEU A 259 -19.39 -26.71 -5.04
C LEU A 259 -20.93 -26.72 -5.02
N ALA A 260 -21.57 -26.31 -6.12
CA ALA A 260 -23.03 -26.32 -6.29
C ALA A 260 -23.51 -27.65 -6.89
#